data_AF-A0AAN9SF65-F1
#
_entry.id   AF-A0AAN9SF65-F1
#
_cell.length_a   1.000
_cell.length_b   1.000
_cell.length_c   1.000
_cell.angle_alpha   90.00
_cell.angle_beta   90.00
_cell.angle_gamma   90.00
#
_symmetry.space_group_name_H-M   'P 1'
#
loop_
_entity.id
_entity.type
_entity.pdbx_description
1 polymer ?
#
loop_
_entity_poly.entity_id
_entity_poly.type
_entity_poly.pdbx_seq_one_letter_code
_entity_poly.pdbx_strand_id
1 'polypeptide(L)'
;MSELKKLHGLIVTIPTIKGIIPLSKLIDFCVDSEFGDINYADLVFRKIDTPSVYIWNSMIRGFVNAHHPRMSMLLYRQMIENGYSPDHFTFPFVLKASCLISAQECGKCIHSCIVKSGFEADSYTATGLLHMYVSCADTKSGLKVFDNIPKWNVVAWACLIAGFPRFGMGDEVVMALEGGVDTCTL
;
A
#
# COMPACT_ATOMS: atom_id res chain seq x y z
N MET A 1 7.91 -18.07 18.24
CA MET A 1 7.05 -17.05 18.90
C MET A 1 7.21 -16.92 20.42
N SER A 2 7.35 -17.99 21.21
CA SER A 2 7.51 -17.88 22.68
C SER A 2 8.77 -17.09 23.11
N GLU A 3 9.92 -17.39 22.50
CA GLU A 3 11.19 -16.71 22.81
C GLU A 3 11.17 -15.23 22.43
N LEU A 4 10.52 -14.88 21.31
CA LEU A 4 10.37 -13.49 20.87
C LEU A 4 9.53 -12.66 21.86
N LYS A 5 8.44 -13.25 22.40
CA LYS A 5 7.60 -12.62 23.41
C LYS A 5 8.35 -12.41 24.73
N LYS A 6 9.22 -13.35 25.12
CA LYS A 6 10.12 -13.18 26.27
C LYS A 6 11.13 -12.05 26.02
N LEU A 7 11.71 -11.99 24.82
CA LEU A 7 12.69 -10.98 24.44
C LEU A 7 12.05 -9.56 24.39
N HIS A 8 10.82 -9.42 23.89
CA HIS A 8 10.05 -8.18 24.01
C HIS A 8 9.76 -7.81 25.46
N GLY A 9 9.38 -8.78 26.31
CA GLY A 9 9.19 -8.55 27.75
C GLY A 9 10.44 -8.00 28.43
N LEU A 10 11.63 -8.42 28.01
CA LEU A 10 12.90 -7.89 28.48
C LEU A 10 13.18 -6.49 27.91
N ILE A 11 12.91 -6.24 26.62
CA ILE A 11 13.09 -4.91 26.00
C ILE A 11 12.20 -3.85 26.66
N VAL A 12 10.96 -4.20 27.03
CA VAL A 12 10.02 -3.26 27.68
C VAL A 12 10.38 -3.00 29.15
N THR A 13 10.96 -3.98 29.85
CA THR A 13 11.31 -3.85 31.28
C THR A 13 12.67 -3.22 31.52
N ILE A 14 13.57 -3.22 30.53
CA ILE A 14 14.90 -2.60 30.62
C ILE A 14 14.83 -1.13 30.18
N PRO A 15 15.02 -0.15 31.09
CA PRO A 15 14.87 1.28 30.78
C PRO A 15 15.85 1.81 29.73
N THR A 16 16.95 1.10 29.48
CA THR A 16 18.04 1.51 28.59
C THR A 16 17.79 1.18 27.10
N ILE A 17 16.78 0.35 26.77
CA ILE A 17 16.42 0.01 25.38
C ILE A 17 15.04 0.60 25.02
N LYS A 18 14.77 1.85 25.41
CA LYS A 18 13.66 2.65 24.89
C LYS A 18 13.88 3.11 23.44
N GLY A 19 14.54 2.29 22.63
CA GLY A 19 14.83 2.59 21.23
C GLY A 19 13.66 2.15 20.34
N ILE A 20 13.17 3.05 19.50
CA ILE A 20 12.21 2.75 18.42
C ILE A 20 12.76 1.65 17.48
N ILE A 21 14.08 1.53 17.34
CA ILE A 21 14.79 0.63 16.42
C ILE A 21 14.57 -0.87 16.74
N PRO A 22 14.73 -1.36 17.99
CA PRO A 22 14.39 -2.73 18.34
C PRO A 22 12.91 -3.07 18.12
N LEU A 23 12.00 -2.12 18.38
CA LEU A 23 10.57 -2.35 18.23
C LEU A 23 10.12 -2.34 16.77
N SER A 24 10.70 -1.48 15.92
CA SER A 24 10.41 -1.49 14.48
C SER A 24 10.86 -2.80 13.85
N LYS A 25 12.07 -3.28 14.15
CA LYS A 25 12.56 -4.58 13.67
C LYS A 25 11.73 -5.76 14.17
N LEU A 26 11.24 -5.69 15.40
CA LEU A 26 10.34 -6.70 15.95
C LEU A 26 9.01 -6.72 15.19
N ILE A 27 8.45 -5.54 14.90
CA ILE A 27 7.24 -5.40 14.07
C ILE A 27 7.49 -5.96 12.67
N ASP A 28 8.58 -5.59 12.00
CA ASP A 28 8.90 -6.10 10.66
C ASP A 28 9.04 -7.63 10.65
N PHE A 29 9.71 -8.21 11.66
CA PHE A 29 9.76 -9.66 11.80
C PHE A 29 8.37 -10.28 11.95
N CYS A 30 7.49 -9.69 12.76
CA CYS A 30 6.14 -10.22 12.97
C CYS A 30 5.23 -10.04 11.75
N VAL A 31 5.52 -9.07 10.89
CA VAL A 31 4.73 -8.72 9.71
C VAL A 31 5.20 -9.48 8.46
N ASP A 32 6.51 -9.60 8.24
CA ASP A 32 7.09 -10.10 7.00
C ASP A 32 7.57 -11.56 7.09
N SER A 33 7.66 -12.16 8.29
CA SER A 33 8.08 -13.56 8.46
C SER A 33 6.94 -14.55 8.22
N GLU A 34 7.27 -15.71 7.63
CA GLU A 34 6.36 -16.87 7.52
C GLU A 34 5.84 -17.34 8.89
N PHE A 35 6.62 -17.13 9.96
CA PHE A 35 6.26 -17.45 11.34
C PHE A 35 5.76 -16.24 12.13
N GLY A 36 5.43 -15.15 11.44
CA GLY A 36 4.96 -13.90 12.01
C GLY A 36 3.58 -14.01 12.68
N ASP A 37 3.29 -13.05 13.56
CA ASP A 37 1.99 -12.92 14.24
C ASP A 37 1.57 -11.45 14.19
N ILE A 38 0.71 -11.13 13.23
CA ILE A 38 0.22 -9.75 13.01
C ILE A 38 -0.54 -9.21 14.22
N ASN A 39 -1.22 -10.07 14.99
CA ASN A 39 -1.91 -9.65 16.21
C ASN A 39 -0.90 -9.27 17.29
N TYR A 40 0.20 -10.00 17.38
CA TYR A 40 1.30 -9.63 18.27
C TYR A 40 1.99 -8.33 17.82
N ALA A 41 2.18 -8.14 16.50
CA ALA A 41 2.68 -6.87 15.96
C ALA A 41 1.77 -5.69 16.37
N ASP A 42 0.44 -5.85 16.29
CA ASP A 42 -0.53 -4.82 16.72
C ASP A 42 -0.42 -4.52 18.22
N LEU A 43 -0.24 -5.55 19.05
CA LEU A 43 -0.02 -5.36 20.48
C LEU A 43 1.27 -4.59 20.79
N VAL A 44 2.34 -4.84 20.04
CA VAL A 44 3.60 -4.10 20.18
C VAL A 44 3.45 -2.67 19.67
N PHE A 45 2.81 -2.49 18.52
CA PHE A 45 2.55 -1.20 17.90
C PHE A 45 1.79 -0.25 18.83
N ARG A 46 0.72 -0.73 19.48
CA ARG A 46 -0.09 0.05 20.43
C ARG A 46 0.67 0.53 21.67
N LYS A 47 1.85 -0.04 21.97
CA LYS A 47 2.71 0.39 23.07
C LYS A 47 3.71 1.48 22.66
N ILE A 48 3.78 1.83 21.38
CA ILE A 48 4.68 2.87 20.88
C ILE A 48 3.93 4.20 20.94
N ASP A 49 4.36 5.11 21.80
CA ASP A 49 3.70 6.42 21.97
C ASP A 49 3.82 7.29 20.71
N THR A 50 4.97 7.23 20.03
CA THR A 50 5.27 8.02 18.82
C THR A 50 5.82 7.14 17.70
N PRO A 51 4.96 6.37 16.99
CA PRO A 51 5.40 5.53 15.88
C PRO A 51 5.88 6.38 14.70
N SER A 52 7.00 6.00 14.08
CA SER A 52 7.45 6.64 12.85
C SER A 52 6.54 6.28 11.66
N VAL A 53 6.55 7.09 10.60
CA VAL A 53 5.85 6.79 9.33
C VAL A 53 6.22 5.41 8.80
N TYR A 54 7.48 5.00 8.97
CA TYR A 54 7.94 3.65 8.63
C TYR A 54 7.14 2.56 9.36
N ILE A 55 6.92 2.68 10.67
CA ILE A 55 6.19 1.67 11.45
C ILE A 55 4.72 1.62 11.04
N TRP A 56 4.11 2.77 10.77
CA TRP A 56 2.76 2.82 10.18
C TRP A 56 2.71 2.06 8.86
N ASN A 57 3.66 2.31 7.96
CA ASN A 57 3.75 1.64 6.66
C ASN A 57 3.95 0.13 6.80
N SER A 58 4.82 -0.33 7.71
CA SER A 58 5.00 -1.76 8.00
C SER A 58 3.72 -2.39 8.50
N MET A 59 3.01 -1.78 9.45
CA MET A 59 1.75 -2.32 9.97
C MET A 59 0.63 -2.35 8.90
N ILE A 60 0.50 -1.28 8.12
CA ILE A 60 -0.46 -1.19 7.00
C ILE A 60 -0.19 -2.30 5.99
N ARG A 61 1.06 -2.45 5.52
CA ARG A 61 1.48 -3.54 4.63
C ARG A 61 1.14 -4.91 5.23
N GLY A 62 1.47 -5.11 6.51
CA GLY A 62 1.27 -6.37 7.20
C GLY A 62 -0.18 -6.80 7.27
N PHE A 63 -1.09 -5.88 7.60
CA PHE A 63 -2.51 -6.21 7.61
C PHE A 63 -3.06 -6.51 6.22
N VAL A 64 -2.57 -5.86 5.15
CA VAL A 64 -2.97 -6.21 3.78
C VAL A 64 -2.49 -7.61 3.40
N ASN A 65 -1.23 -7.94 3.71
CA ASN A 65 -0.65 -9.24 3.40
C ASN A 65 -1.27 -10.38 4.22
N ALA A 66 -1.65 -10.11 5.47
CA ALA A 66 -2.37 -11.04 6.33
C ALA A 66 -3.89 -11.12 6.02
N HIS A 67 -4.34 -10.61 4.87
CA HIS A 67 -5.75 -10.64 4.44
C HIS A 67 -6.74 -9.93 5.39
N HIS A 68 -6.29 -8.87 6.06
CA HIS A 68 -7.10 -8.01 6.93
C HIS A 68 -7.18 -6.57 6.40
N PRO A 69 -7.70 -6.35 5.17
CA PRO A 69 -7.68 -5.03 4.52
C PRO A 69 -8.49 -3.95 5.26
N ARG A 70 -9.53 -4.34 6.02
CA ARG A 70 -10.28 -3.41 6.87
C ARG A 70 -9.41 -2.82 7.99
N MET A 71 -8.56 -3.63 8.61
CA MET A 71 -7.64 -3.16 9.66
C MET A 71 -6.57 -2.24 9.07
N SER A 72 -6.04 -2.57 7.88
CA SER A 72 -5.15 -1.66 7.14
C SER A 72 -5.78 -0.29 6.89
N MET A 73 -7.05 -0.24 6.48
CA MET A 73 -7.75 1.03 6.25
C MET A 73 -8.00 1.81 7.54
N LEU A 74 -8.28 1.12 8.65
CA LEU A 74 -8.42 1.75 9.96
C LEU A 74 -7.09 2.37 10.44
N LEU A 75 -5.96 1.65 10.28
CA LEU A 75 -4.64 2.20 10.60
C LEU A 75 -4.28 3.40 9.72
N TYR A 76 -4.58 3.34 8.42
CA TYR A 76 -4.37 4.48 7.53
C TYR A 76 -5.14 5.73 7.99
N ARG A 77 -6.40 5.56 8.42
CA ARG A 77 -7.19 6.65 8.98
C ARG A 77 -6.55 7.19 10.27
N GLN A 78 -6.15 6.31 11.18
CA GLN A 78 -5.49 6.70 12.43
C GLN A 78 -4.15 7.41 12.20
N MET A 79 -3.37 6.99 11.19
CA MET A 79 -2.14 7.66 10.79
C MET A 79 -2.41 9.14 10.46
N ILE A 80 -3.44 9.40 9.63
CA ILE A 80 -3.82 10.76 9.24
C ILE A 80 -4.40 11.55 10.42
N GLU A 81 -5.27 10.95 11.23
CA GLU A 81 -5.88 11.60 12.41
C GLU A 81 -4.82 12.01 13.44
N ASN A 82 -3.73 11.25 13.55
CA ASN A 82 -2.57 11.58 14.38
C ASN A 82 -1.59 12.57 13.72
N GLY A 83 -1.93 13.13 12.56
CA GLY A 83 -1.15 14.16 11.87
C GLY A 83 0.03 13.65 11.04
N TYR A 84 0.17 12.34 10.85
CA TYR A 84 1.22 11.79 9.99
C TYR A 84 0.82 11.91 8.52
N SER A 85 1.79 12.27 7.68
CA SER A 85 1.60 12.35 6.23
C SER A 85 1.90 11.00 5.57
N PRO A 86 0.93 10.39 4.86
CA PRO A 86 1.17 9.21 4.04
C PRO A 86 2.19 9.49 2.92
N ASP A 87 2.96 8.47 2.55
CA ASP A 87 3.97 8.56 1.51
C ASP A 87 3.76 7.49 0.40
N HIS A 88 4.66 7.49 -0.58
CA HIS A 88 4.68 6.50 -1.67
C HIS A 88 4.79 5.04 -1.21
N PHE A 89 5.22 4.76 0.03
CA PHE A 89 5.16 3.41 0.61
C PHE A 89 3.80 3.10 1.23
N THR A 90 3.04 4.11 1.68
CA THR A 90 1.68 3.92 2.20
C THR A 90 0.68 3.61 1.08
N PHE A 91 0.70 4.40 0.00
CA PHE A 91 -0.38 4.41 -1.00
C PHE A 91 -0.65 3.07 -1.70
N PRO A 92 0.35 2.30 -2.15
CA PRO A 92 0.11 1.03 -2.82
C PRO A 92 -0.71 0.05 -1.97
N PHE A 93 -0.44 -0.01 -0.66
CA PHE A 93 -1.13 -0.93 0.24
C PHE A 93 -2.55 -0.48 0.56
N VAL A 94 -2.78 0.82 0.79
CA VAL A 94 -4.14 1.31 1.07
C VAL A 94 -5.04 1.29 -0.16
N LEU A 95 -4.47 1.50 -1.36
CA LEU A 95 -5.18 1.29 -2.63
C LEU A 95 -5.57 -0.17 -2.79
N LYS A 96 -4.63 -1.11 -2.60
CA LYS A 96 -4.91 -2.54 -2.61
C LYS A 96 -5.97 -2.92 -1.57
N ALA A 97 -5.89 -2.39 -0.35
CA ALA A 97 -6.88 -2.62 0.70
C ALA A 97 -8.26 -2.14 0.27
N SER A 98 -8.37 -0.95 -0.35
CA SER A 98 -9.62 -0.39 -0.86
C SER A 98 -10.28 -1.28 -1.94
N CYS A 99 -9.47 -1.86 -2.85
CA CYS A 99 -9.94 -2.84 -3.82
C CYS A 99 -10.52 -4.08 -3.14
N LEU A 100 -9.78 -4.63 -2.16
CA LEU A 100 -10.15 -5.88 -1.49
C LEU A 100 -11.46 -5.77 -0.68
N ILE A 101 -11.83 -4.57 -0.25
CA ILE A 101 -13.10 -4.32 0.46
C ILE A 101 -14.19 -3.72 -0.44
N SER A 102 -13.95 -3.60 -1.74
CA SER A 102 -14.85 -2.99 -2.72
C SER A 102 -15.31 -1.57 -2.34
N ALA A 103 -14.47 -0.80 -1.66
CA ALA A 103 -14.81 0.54 -1.18
C ALA A 103 -14.35 1.62 -2.17
N GLN A 104 -15.10 1.79 -3.25
CA GLN A 104 -14.78 2.75 -4.32
C GLN A 104 -14.64 4.19 -3.81
N GLU A 105 -15.54 4.63 -2.91
CA GLU A 105 -15.48 5.99 -2.36
C GLU A 105 -14.21 6.19 -1.51
N CYS A 106 -13.78 5.17 -0.77
CA CYS A 106 -12.49 5.23 -0.06
C CYS A 106 -11.31 5.34 -1.04
N GLY A 107 -11.34 4.59 -2.15
CA GLY A 107 -10.33 4.69 -3.21
C GLY A 107 -10.22 6.10 -3.81
N LYS A 108 -11.35 6.77 -4.05
CA LYS A 108 -11.38 8.17 -4.53
C LYS A 108 -10.84 9.16 -3.48
N CYS A 109 -11.14 8.95 -2.20
CA CYS A 109 -10.55 9.75 -1.13
C CYS A 109 -9.02 9.57 -1.08
N ILE A 110 -8.53 8.33 -1.19
CA ILE A 110 -7.09 8.03 -1.25
C ILE A 110 -6.45 8.72 -2.47
N HIS A 111 -7.08 8.66 -3.65
CA HIS A 111 -6.60 9.37 -4.84
C HIS A 111 -6.49 10.88 -4.59
N SER A 112 -7.49 11.48 -3.95
CA SER A 112 -7.43 12.90 -3.58
C SER A 112 -6.27 13.21 -2.63
N CYS A 113 -5.95 12.31 -1.70
CA CYS A 113 -4.78 12.43 -0.83
C CYS A 113 -3.48 12.33 -1.62
N ILE A 114 -3.37 11.40 -2.56
CA ILE A 114 -2.18 11.22 -3.42
C ILE A 114 -1.85 12.51 -4.18
N VAL A 115 -2.86 13.11 -4.84
CA VAL A 115 -2.69 14.35 -5.60
C VAL A 115 -2.29 15.50 -4.69
N LYS A 116 -2.90 15.63 -3.51
CA LYS A 116 -2.54 16.68 -2.54
C LYS A 116 -1.12 16.52 -1.99
N SER A 117 -0.65 15.29 -1.87
CA SER A 117 0.69 14.98 -1.39
C SER A 117 1.76 14.98 -2.49
N GLY A 118 1.38 15.19 -3.77
CA GLY A 118 2.32 15.26 -4.90
C GLY A 118 2.88 13.91 -5.34
N PHE A 119 2.19 12.80 -5.06
CA PHE A 119 2.63 11.44 -5.41
C PHE A 119 1.91 10.86 -6.63
N GLU A 120 1.11 11.65 -7.35
CA GLU A 120 0.38 11.19 -8.53
C GLU A 120 1.30 10.78 -9.70
N ALA A 121 2.51 11.35 -9.76
CA ALA A 121 3.53 11.02 -10.75
C ALA A 121 4.43 9.83 -10.34
N ASP A 122 4.33 9.34 -9.10
CA ASP A 122 5.07 8.15 -8.69
C ASP A 122 4.51 6.91 -9.42
N SER A 123 5.37 6.19 -10.14
CA SER A 123 4.93 5.11 -11.02
C SER A 123 4.21 3.98 -10.26
N TYR A 124 4.64 3.68 -9.03
CA TYR A 124 3.99 2.66 -8.19
C TYR A 124 2.61 3.12 -7.73
N THR A 125 2.51 4.37 -7.29
CA THR A 125 1.24 4.99 -6.86
C THR A 125 0.25 5.10 -8.01
N ALA A 126 0.69 5.59 -9.18
CA ALA A 126 -0.13 5.70 -10.38
C ALA A 126 -0.61 4.32 -10.88
N THR A 127 0.25 3.31 -10.84
CA THR A 127 -0.13 1.92 -11.16
C THR A 127 -1.18 1.38 -10.19
N GLY A 128 -1.01 1.65 -8.88
CA GLY A 128 -1.99 1.27 -7.87
C GLY A 128 -3.35 1.94 -8.07
N LEU A 129 -3.35 3.22 -8.49
CA LEU A 129 -4.58 3.96 -8.81
C LEU A 129 -5.29 3.38 -10.02
N LEU A 130 -4.55 3.05 -11.08
CA LEU A 130 -5.10 2.37 -12.26
C LEU A 130 -5.76 1.06 -11.86
N HIS A 131 -5.05 0.22 -11.11
CA HIS A 131 -5.59 -1.06 -10.61
C HIS A 131 -6.87 -0.87 -9.78
N MET A 132 -6.91 0.17 -8.93
CA MET A 132 -8.08 0.49 -8.11
C MET A 132 -9.29 0.86 -8.97
N TYR A 133 -9.13 1.74 -9.95
CA TYR A 133 -10.22 2.13 -10.84
C TYR A 133 -10.70 0.99 -11.73
N VAL A 134 -9.79 0.14 -12.23
CA VAL A 134 -10.14 -1.10 -12.94
C VAL A 134 -11.00 -2.01 -12.07
N SER A 135 -10.56 -2.24 -10.83
CA SER A 135 -11.24 -3.11 -9.87
C SER A 135 -12.65 -2.60 -9.56
N CYS A 136 -12.83 -1.28 -9.47
CA CYS A 136 -14.10 -0.63 -9.22
C CYS A 136 -14.96 -0.42 -10.49
N ALA A 137 -14.51 -0.86 -11.67
CA ALA A 137 -15.18 -0.63 -12.96
C ALA A 137 -15.47 0.86 -13.29
N ASP A 138 -14.68 1.78 -12.71
CA ASP A 138 -14.75 3.21 -13.01
C ASP A 138 -13.76 3.53 -14.13
N THR A 139 -14.16 3.09 -15.31
CA THR A 139 -13.43 3.20 -16.57
C THR A 139 -12.95 4.63 -16.81
N LYS A 140 -13.83 5.63 -16.71
CA LYS A 140 -13.49 7.03 -17.02
C LYS A 140 -12.36 7.57 -16.15
N SER A 141 -12.37 7.27 -14.86
CA SER A 141 -11.32 7.73 -13.95
C SER A 141 -10.03 6.94 -14.13
N GLY A 142 -10.13 5.63 -14.40
CA GLY A 142 -8.97 4.79 -14.71
C GLY A 142 -8.22 5.25 -15.97
N LEU A 143 -8.94 5.69 -17.01
CA LEU A 143 -8.34 6.24 -18.23
C LEU A 143 -7.56 7.54 -17.99
N LYS A 144 -8.11 8.43 -17.15
CA LYS A 144 -7.39 9.64 -16.78
C LYS A 144 -6.10 9.32 -16.02
N VAL A 145 -6.11 8.31 -15.15
CA VAL A 145 -4.88 7.88 -14.47
C VAL A 145 -3.91 7.26 -15.47
N PHE A 146 -4.40 6.42 -16.38
CA PHE A 146 -3.65 5.79 -17.46
C PHE A 146 -2.86 6.81 -18.30
N ASP A 147 -3.53 7.87 -18.77
CA ASP A 147 -2.91 8.92 -19.59
C ASP A 147 -1.79 9.67 -18.87
N ASN A 148 -1.80 9.65 -17.54
CA ASN A 148 -0.88 10.41 -16.68
C ASN A 148 0.21 9.54 -16.05
N ILE A 149 0.34 8.25 -16.38
CA ILE A 149 1.42 7.39 -15.87
C ILE A 149 2.76 7.81 -16.52
N PRO A 150 3.72 8.38 -15.77
CA PRO A 150 4.94 8.94 -16.39
C PRO A 150 5.90 7.88 -16.92
N LYS A 151 5.91 6.71 -16.26
CA LYS A 151 6.71 5.55 -16.67
C LYS A 151 5.92 4.28 -16.45
N TRP A 152 5.69 3.59 -17.56
CA TRP A 152 5.03 2.29 -17.57
C TRP A 152 5.96 1.22 -16.99
N ASN A 153 5.44 0.46 -16.03
CA ASN A 153 6.10 -0.74 -15.51
C ASN A 153 5.29 -1.99 -15.90
N VAL A 154 5.86 -3.17 -15.69
CA VAL A 154 5.21 -4.47 -16.03
C VAL A 154 3.83 -4.60 -15.37
N VAL A 155 3.66 -4.07 -14.15
CA VAL A 155 2.40 -4.13 -13.42
C VAL A 155 1.36 -3.21 -14.04
N ALA A 156 1.73 -2.01 -14.50
CA ALA A 156 0.84 -1.09 -15.21
C ALA A 156 0.31 -1.72 -16.51
N TRP A 157 1.19 -2.31 -17.30
CA TRP A 157 0.82 -3.05 -18.52
C TRP A 157 -0.11 -4.23 -18.21
N ALA A 158 0.19 -5.02 -17.19
CA ALA A 158 -0.67 -6.12 -16.77
C ALA A 158 -2.06 -5.64 -16.33
N CYS A 159 -2.13 -4.51 -15.60
CA CYS A 159 -3.40 -3.91 -15.18
C CYS A 159 -4.22 -3.41 -16.37
N LEU A 160 -3.57 -2.82 -17.38
CA LEU A 160 -4.23 -2.39 -18.62
C LEU A 160 -4.86 -3.57 -19.35
N ILE A 161 -4.09 -4.63 -19.59
CA ILE A 161 -4.56 -5.83 -20.29
C ILE A 161 -5.72 -6.48 -19.52
N ALA A 162 -5.61 -6.60 -18.20
CA ALA A 162 -6.67 -7.16 -17.36
C ALA A 162 -7.93 -6.27 -17.31
N GLY A 163 -7.75 -4.94 -17.37
CA GLY A 163 -8.84 -3.96 -17.36
C GLY A 163 -9.47 -3.71 -18.72
N PHE A 164 -8.84 -4.13 -19.82
CA PHE A 164 -9.25 -3.85 -21.18
C PHE A 164 -10.72 -4.18 -21.50
N PRO A 165 -11.28 -5.35 -21.12
CA PRO A 165 -12.69 -5.63 -21.35
C PRO A 165 -13.64 -4.65 -20.65
N ARG A 166 -13.17 -4.01 -19.56
CA ARG A 166 -13.94 -3.03 -18.78
C ARG A 166 -13.79 -1.61 -19.33
N PHE A 167 -12.63 -1.29 -19.91
CA PHE A 167 -12.38 0.02 -20.49
C PHE A 167 -12.99 0.20 -21.88
N GLY A 168 -13.31 -0.89 -22.59
CA GLY A 168 -13.84 -0.83 -23.96
C GLY A 168 -12.81 -0.31 -24.98
N MET A 169 -11.52 -0.39 -24.64
CA MET A 169 -10.41 0.24 -25.36
C MET A 169 -9.74 -0.68 -26.38
N GLY A 170 -10.55 -1.46 -27.10
CA GLY A 170 -10.19 -2.40 -28.17
C GLY A 170 -8.86 -2.12 -28.88
N ASP A 171 -8.81 -0.96 -29.52
CA ASP A 171 -7.76 -0.60 -30.46
C ASP A 171 -6.62 0.18 -29.81
N GLU A 172 -6.89 0.94 -28.75
CA GLU A 172 -5.89 1.79 -28.07
C GLU A 172 -4.86 0.97 -27.29
N VAL A 173 -5.29 -0.12 -26.64
CA VAL A 173 -4.35 -1.01 -25.94
C VAL A 173 -3.50 -1.80 -26.92
N VAL A 174 -4.03 -2.15 -28.09
CA VAL A 174 -3.25 -2.80 -29.16
C VAL A 174 -2.16 -1.85 -29.66
N MET A 175 -2.49 -0.59 -29.96
CA MET A 175 -1.49 0.40 -30.36
C MET A 175 -0.46 0.70 -29.27
N ALA A 176 -0.89 0.75 -28.00
CA ALA A 176 0.03 0.94 -26.88
C ALA A 176 0.98 -0.27 -26.69
N LEU A 177 0.48 -1.50 -26.85
CA LEU A 177 1.30 -2.72 -26.79
C LEU A 177 2.27 -2.79 -27.97
N GLU A 178 1.85 -2.43 -29.18
CA GLU A 178 2.71 -2.39 -30.36
C GLU A 178 3.82 -1.32 -30.21
N GLY A 179 3.50 -0.13 -29.70
CA GLY A 179 4.50 0.91 -29.43
C GLY A 179 5.39 0.67 -28.20
N GLY A 180 4.94 -0.15 -27.25
CA GLY A 180 5.68 -0.49 -26.02
C GLY A 180 6.70 -1.61 -26.20
N VAL A 181 6.46 -2.56 -27.10
CA VAL A 181 7.38 -3.68 -27.40
C VAL A 181 8.72 -3.18 -27.96
N ASP A 182 8.73 -2.06 -28.67
CA ASP A 182 9.95 -1.44 -29.21
C ASP A 182 10.86 -0.79 -28.13
N THR A 183 10.35 -0.59 -26.91
CA THR A 183 11.11 0.04 -25.81
C THR A 183 11.64 -0.94 -24.76
N CYS A 184 11.26 -2.22 -24.83
CA CYS A 184 11.71 -3.28 -23.91
C CYS A 184 12.82 -4.18 -24.47
N THR A 185 13.33 -3.92 -25.68
CA THR A 185 14.39 -4.71 -26.36
C THR A 185 15.77 -4.06 -26.40
N LEU A 186 16.10 -3.14 -25.49
CA LEU A 186 17.47 -2.67 -25.25
C LEU A 186 17.89 -2.79 -23.79
#